data_AF-A0AAD7XAZ9-F1
#
_entry.id   AF-A0AAD7XAZ9-F1
#
_cell.length_a   1.000
_cell.length_b   1.000
_cell.length_c   1.000
_cell.angle_alpha   90.00
_cell.angle_beta   90.00
_cell.angle_gamma   90.00
#
_symmetry.space_group_name_H-M   'P 1'
#
loop_
_entity.id
_entity.type
_entity.pdbx_description
1 polymer ?
#
loop_
_entity_poly.entity_id
_entity_poly.type
_entity_poly.pdbx_seq_one_letter_code
_entity_poly.pdbx_strand_id
1 'polypeptide(L)'
;MVRLACVFTIAVAGLVAAAPIRVQKMAKRAFVLQDYADFQISDGTAGNAEAQANAVFVTPFDGVDLATVDSTTLKAVQTMREAAEAAETEQFNPAIDAASGAEADALQNGKIKNKVLKLTGEVQALNIQIAQAKAAGKDTSDLESKVSEEQTKLTKNIALDQKAAGQPSKGVTGGSSTNDAAVSTKASATSASATAKASATKTSSAAASATAAASGSADGSSISFPVQDYADFQISDGTAGDAEAQANAVFVDPLAGVDLATLDDSVAENMETMREAAESAETDLFNPAIDAASGDEADALQNGKIKNKVLKLTGEVQVLKIKLAKAQASGDDTSDIEDKISEEQTKLNTNIATDKAHAGDPSKGVA
;
A
#
# COMPACT_ATOMS: atom_id res chain seq x y z
N MET A 1 24.97 -82.96 39.86
CA MET A 1 24.71 -83.21 38.42
C MET A 1 24.82 -81.85 37.73
N VAL A 2 26.00 -81.39 37.30
CA VAL A 2 26.75 -81.70 36.08
C VAL A 2 25.95 -81.43 34.78
N ARG A 3 26.50 -80.48 33.98
CA ARG A 3 26.39 -80.27 32.51
C ARG A 3 25.16 -79.48 31.99
N LEU A 4 25.23 -78.62 30.97
CA LEU A 4 26.31 -78.17 30.05
C LEU A 4 25.80 -76.93 29.26
N ALA A 5 26.77 -76.17 28.75
CA ALA A 5 26.73 -75.00 27.86
C ALA A 5 25.68 -74.94 26.73
N CYS A 6 25.35 -73.72 26.29
CA CYS A 6 25.72 -73.28 24.93
C CYS A 6 25.58 -71.75 24.78
N VAL A 7 26.69 -71.13 24.38
CA VAL A 7 26.87 -69.72 24.03
C VAL A 7 26.54 -69.57 22.54
N PHE A 8 25.70 -68.61 22.16
CA PHE A 8 25.62 -68.09 20.80
C PHE A 8 25.77 -66.57 20.84
N THR A 9 27.00 -66.12 20.61
CA THR A 9 27.35 -64.73 20.33
C THR A 9 27.13 -64.49 18.83
N ILE A 10 26.11 -63.72 18.47
CA ILE A 10 25.95 -63.18 17.11
C ILE A 10 26.57 -61.79 17.10
N ALA A 11 27.75 -61.68 16.48
CA ALA A 11 28.37 -60.40 16.13
C ALA A 11 27.72 -59.88 14.84
N VAL A 12 26.91 -58.82 14.95
CA VAL A 12 26.45 -58.04 13.79
C VAL A 12 27.44 -56.90 13.58
N ALA A 13 28.29 -57.05 12.56
CA ALA A 13 29.13 -55.97 12.06
C ALA A 13 28.26 -55.01 11.22
N GLY A 14 27.83 -53.91 11.83
CA GLY A 14 27.19 -52.80 11.11
C GLY A 14 28.24 -51.98 10.38
N LEU A 15 28.32 -52.14 9.06
CA LEU A 15 29.08 -51.25 8.18
C LEU A 15 28.32 -49.91 8.08
N VAL A 16 28.77 -48.89 8.81
CA VAL A 16 28.29 -47.51 8.62
C VAL A 16 29.04 -46.93 7.42
N ALA A 17 28.46 -47.05 6.23
CA ALA A 17 28.89 -46.28 5.08
C ALA A 17 28.40 -44.83 5.26
N ALA A 18 29.29 -43.96 5.75
CA ALA A 18 29.07 -42.51 5.68
C ALA A 18 29.14 -42.10 4.20
N ALA A 19 27.97 -42.02 3.55
CA ALA A 19 27.86 -41.36 2.27
C ALA A 19 28.24 -39.88 2.47
N PRO A 20 29.12 -39.30 1.64
CA PRO A 20 29.39 -37.87 1.72
C PRO A 20 28.07 -37.13 1.47
N ILE A 21 27.64 -36.36 2.48
CA ILE A 21 26.58 -35.36 2.30
C ILE A 21 27.10 -34.45 1.20
N ARG A 22 26.53 -34.58 -0.01
CA ARG A 22 26.67 -33.56 -1.03
C ARG A 22 26.03 -32.32 -0.46
N VAL A 23 26.84 -31.43 0.10
CA VAL A 23 26.48 -30.03 0.25
C VAL A 23 26.23 -29.55 -1.17
N GLN A 24 24.98 -29.62 -1.61
CA GLN A 24 24.56 -28.91 -2.80
C GLN A 24 24.80 -27.45 -2.44
N LYS A 25 25.86 -26.86 -3.02
CA LYS A 25 25.92 -25.41 -3.17
C LYS A 25 24.59 -25.05 -3.83
N MET A 26 23.66 -24.52 -3.05
CA MET A 26 22.47 -23.91 -3.62
C MET A 26 23.00 -22.86 -4.59
N ALA A 27 22.83 -23.12 -5.88
CA ALA A 27 23.08 -22.10 -6.87
C ALA A 27 22.20 -20.92 -6.46
N LYS A 28 22.83 -19.79 -6.12
CA LYS A 28 22.14 -18.53 -5.83
C LYS A 28 21.15 -18.30 -6.97
N ARG A 29 19.86 -18.54 -6.73
CA ARG A 29 18.83 -18.19 -7.69
C ARG A 29 18.73 -16.68 -7.63
N ALA A 30 19.08 -16.01 -8.72
CA ALA A 30 18.82 -14.58 -8.85
C ALA A 30 17.30 -14.37 -8.65
N PHE A 31 16.94 -13.32 -7.93
CA PHE A 31 15.54 -12.90 -7.81
C PHE A 31 15.02 -12.58 -9.21
N VAL A 32 13.82 -13.07 -9.55
CA VAL A 32 13.25 -12.93 -10.90
C VAL A 32 11.95 -12.16 -10.79
N LEU A 33 11.80 -11.14 -11.63
CA LEU A 33 10.54 -10.43 -11.82
C LEU A 33 9.45 -11.41 -12.25
N GLN A 34 8.31 -11.40 -11.56
CA GLN A 34 7.15 -12.24 -11.85
C GLN A 34 5.92 -11.37 -12.09
N ASP A 35 5.00 -11.85 -12.92
CA ASP A 35 3.69 -11.24 -13.06
C ASP A 35 2.88 -11.45 -11.77
N TYR A 36 1.98 -10.52 -11.44
CA TYR A 36 1.19 -10.59 -10.21
C TYR A 36 0.49 -11.94 -10.00
N ALA A 37 -0.07 -12.51 -11.08
CA ALA A 37 -0.75 -13.79 -11.02
C ALA A 37 0.16 -14.96 -10.59
N ASP A 38 1.47 -14.84 -10.78
CA ASP A 38 2.44 -15.89 -10.48
C ASP A 38 3.00 -15.83 -9.06
N PHE A 39 3.04 -14.65 -8.44
CA PHE A 39 3.63 -14.47 -7.10
C PHE A 39 2.62 -14.09 -6.00
N GLN A 40 1.37 -13.76 -6.36
CA GLN A 40 0.34 -13.42 -5.38
C GLN A 40 0.08 -14.57 -4.40
N ILE A 41 -0.31 -14.22 -3.17
CA ILE A 41 -0.50 -15.18 -2.05
C ILE A 41 -1.93 -15.19 -1.50
N SER A 42 -2.85 -14.54 -2.20
CA SER A 42 -4.16 -14.14 -1.70
C SER A 42 -5.18 -15.28 -1.64
N ASP A 43 -5.01 -16.32 -2.45
CA ASP A 43 -5.90 -17.49 -2.47
C ASP A 43 -5.64 -18.48 -1.31
N GLY A 44 -6.68 -19.26 -1.01
CA GLY A 44 -6.62 -20.42 -0.12
C GLY A 44 -7.22 -20.15 1.26
N THR A 45 -6.37 -20.15 2.28
CA THR A 45 -6.77 -20.00 3.68
C THR A 45 -5.92 -18.89 4.31
N ALA A 46 -6.55 -18.03 5.11
CA ALA A 46 -5.86 -16.99 5.88
C ALA A 46 -5.09 -17.59 7.07
N GLY A 47 -4.16 -16.80 7.60
CA GLY A 47 -3.38 -17.09 8.81
C GLY A 47 -1.92 -17.50 8.56
N ASN A 48 -1.43 -17.45 7.32
CA ASN A 48 -0.07 -17.79 6.95
C ASN A 48 0.59 -16.78 5.98
N ALA A 49 0.02 -15.59 5.82
CA ALA A 49 0.46 -14.61 4.84
C ALA A 49 1.92 -14.18 5.04
N GLU A 50 2.36 -14.01 6.28
CA GLU A 50 3.76 -13.65 6.60
C GLU A 50 4.75 -14.66 6.01
N ALA A 51 4.52 -15.95 6.24
CA ALA A 51 5.40 -17.01 5.73
C ALA A 51 5.39 -17.05 4.20
N GLN A 52 4.23 -16.84 3.56
CA GLN A 52 4.12 -16.81 2.11
C GLN A 52 4.81 -15.57 1.51
N ALA A 53 4.62 -14.39 2.10
CA ALA A 53 5.26 -13.15 1.67
C ALA A 53 6.78 -13.20 1.85
N ASN A 54 7.27 -13.76 2.96
CA ASN A 54 8.70 -13.98 3.20
C ASN A 54 9.30 -14.93 2.15
N ALA A 55 8.57 -15.97 1.74
CA ALA A 55 9.03 -16.86 0.68
C ALA A 55 9.20 -16.14 -0.68
N VAL A 56 8.38 -15.11 -0.95
CA VAL A 56 8.45 -14.31 -2.17
C VAL A 56 9.57 -13.27 -2.10
N PHE A 57 9.64 -12.49 -1.01
CA PHE A 57 10.50 -11.30 -0.97
C PHE A 57 11.73 -11.43 -0.10
N VAL A 58 11.75 -12.26 0.93
CA VAL A 58 12.85 -12.32 1.91
C VAL A 58 13.78 -13.50 1.65
N THR A 59 13.24 -14.72 1.62
CA THR A 59 13.99 -15.97 1.43
C THR A 59 14.88 -15.99 0.18
N PRO A 60 14.53 -15.37 -0.96
CA PRO A 60 15.45 -15.30 -2.11
C PRO A 60 16.78 -14.58 -1.83
N PHE A 61 16.84 -13.76 -0.77
CA PHE A 61 18.04 -13.04 -0.35
C PHE A 61 18.78 -13.72 0.82
N ASP A 62 18.39 -14.93 1.22
CA ASP A 62 19.08 -15.66 2.28
C ASP A 62 20.56 -15.90 1.93
N GLY A 63 21.47 -15.39 2.78
CA GLY A 63 22.90 -15.44 2.54
C GLY A 63 23.41 -14.56 1.39
N VAL A 64 22.58 -13.61 0.93
CA VAL A 64 22.97 -12.55 -0.01
C VAL A 64 23.37 -11.31 0.80
N ASP A 65 24.50 -10.71 0.43
CA ASP A 65 24.84 -9.38 0.92
C ASP A 65 23.97 -8.35 0.19
N LEU A 66 23.02 -7.75 0.90
CA LEU A 66 22.06 -6.82 0.34
C LEU A 66 22.73 -5.59 -0.29
N ALA A 67 23.93 -5.19 0.17
CA ALA A 67 24.68 -4.08 -0.43
C ALA A 67 25.19 -4.40 -1.84
N THR A 68 25.25 -5.69 -2.20
CA THR A 68 25.70 -6.17 -3.51
C THR A 68 24.56 -6.49 -4.48
N VAL A 69 23.31 -6.32 -4.04
CA VAL A 69 22.13 -6.50 -4.89
C VAL A 69 22.19 -5.47 -6.01
N ASP A 70 22.09 -5.94 -7.25
CA ASP A 70 22.15 -5.07 -8.42
C ASP A 70 20.82 -4.31 -8.64
N SER A 71 20.89 -3.22 -9.42
CA SER A 71 19.73 -2.36 -9.67
C SER A 71 18.59 -3.07 -10.39
N THR A 72 18.88 -4.10 -11.21
CA THR A 72 17.82 -4.87 -11.88
C THR A 72 17.05 -5.71 -10.88
N THR A 73 17.76 -6.32 -9.94
CA THR A 73 17.14 -7.08 -8.85
C THR A 73 16.33 -6.18 -7.92
N LEU A 74 16.86 -5.03 -7.49
CA LEU A 74 16.10 -4.08 -6.67
C LEU A 74 14.83 -3.59 -7.40
N LYS A 75 14.95 -3.25 -8.68
CA LYS A 75 13.81 -2.85 -9.50
C LYS A 75 12.77 -3.96 -9.63
N ALA A 76 13.18 -5.22 -9.74
CA ALA A 76 12.26 -6.35 -9.78
C ALA A 76 11.45 -6.47 -8.47
N VAL A 77 12.09 -6.28 -7.30
CA VAL A 77 11.39 -6.24 -6.01
C VAL A 77 10.37 -5.11 -5.97
N GLN A 78 10.77 -3.91 -6.39
CA GLN A 78 9.90 -2.72 -6.44
C GLN A 78 8.69 -2.93 -7.36
N THR A 79 8.92 -3.38 -8.59
CA THR A 79 7.85 -3.64 -9.56
C THR A 79 6.87 -4.72 -9.07
N MET A 80 7.35 -5.77 -8.40
CA MET A 80 6.44 -6.77 -7.83
C MET A 80 5.61 -6.19 -6.67
N ARG A 81 6.21 -5.39 -5.77
CA ARG A 81 5.41 -4.77 -4.69
C ARG A 81 4.42 -3.72 -5.21
N GLU A 82 4.75 -2.98 -6.26
CA GLU A 82 3.83 -2.08 -6.97
C GLU A 82 2.70 -2.83 -7.67
N ALA A 83 2.98 -4.00 -8.27
CA ALA A 83 1.94 -4.82 -8.87
C ALA A 83 0.95 -5.36 -7.82
N ALA A 84 1.44 -5.71 -6.63
CA ALA A 84 0.58 -6.05 -5.49
C ALA A 84 -0.24 -4.83 -5.03
N GLU A 85 0.33 -3.64 -5.01
CA GLU A 85 -0.40 -2.40 -4.73
C GLU A 85 -1.53 -2.12 -5.72
N ALA A 86 -1.22 -2.19 -7.03
CA ALA A 86 -2.20 -1.99 -8.08
C ALA A 86 -3.35 -3.00 -8.00
N ALA A 87 -3.06 -4.26 -7.64
CA ALA A 87 -4.11 -5.25 -7.40
C ALA A 87 -5.05 -4.86 -6.24
N GLU A 88 -4.57 -4.17 -5.19
CA GLU A 88 -5.45 -3.68 -4.12
C GLU A 88 -6.49 -2.70 -4.65
N THR A 89 -6.05 -1.71 -5.41
CA THR A 89 -6.89 -0.58 -5.85
C THR A 89 -7.75 -0.94 -7.04
N GLU A 90 -7.19 -1.64 -8.03
CA GLU A 90 -7.83 -1.89 -9.32
C GLU A 90 -8.65 -3.19 -9.36
N GLN A 91 -8.35 -4.16 -8.48
CA GLN A 91 -8.96 -5.48 -8.55
C GLN A 91 -9.67 -5.88 -7.25
N PHE A 92 -9.02 -5.76 -6.09
CA PHE A 92 -9.64 -6.11 -4.82
C PHE A 92 -10.78 -5.17 -4.43
N ASN A 93 -10.57 -3.84 -4.50
CA ASN A 93 -11.63 -2.91 -4.11
C ASN A 93 -12.91 -3.14 -4.93
N PRO A 94 -12.87 -3.16 -6.29
CA PRO A 94 -14.10 -3.40 -7.06
C PRO A 94 -14.70 -4.80 -6.85
N ALA A 95 -13.87 -5.82 -6.65
CA ALA A 95 -14.35 -7.18 -6.41
C ALA A 95 -15.07 -7.31 -5.05
N ILE A 96 -14.55 -6.66 -4.00
CA ILE A 96 -15.18 -6.63 -2.68
C ILE A 96 -16.49 -5.85 -2.74
N ASP A 97 -16.49 -4.69 -3.40
CA ASP A 97 -17.69 -3.85 -3.55
C ASP A 97 -18.82 -4.57 -4.30
N ALA A 98 -18.46 -5.44 -5.26
CA ALA A 98 -19.41 -6.23 -6.03
C ALA A 98 -19.87 -7.53 -5.33
N ALA A 99 -19.18 -7.96 -4.29
CA ALA A 99 -19.46 -9.20 -3.57
C ALA A 99 -20.31 -8.98 -2.32
N SER A 100 -20.90 -10.05 -1.80
CA SER A 100 -21.61 -10.02 -0.52
C SER A 100 -21.46 -11.33 0.24
N GLY A 101 -21.71 -11.28 1.55
CA GLY A 101 -21.61 -12.44 2.44
C GLY A 101 -20.23 -13.09 2.40
N ALA A 102 -20.21 -14.43 2.40
CA ALA A 102 -18.97 -15.20 2.50
C ALA A 102 -17.96 -14.94 1.36
N GLU A 103 -18.41 -14.50 0.19
CA GLU A 103 -17.51 -14.13 -0.89
C GLU A 103 -16.79 -12.81 -0.62
N ALA A 104 -17.50 -11.81 -0.10
CA ALA A 104 -16.90 -10.55 0.31
C ALA A 104 -15.89 -10.78 1.45
N ASP A 105 -16.22 -11.62 2.43
CA ASP A 105 -15.32 -11.99 3.53
C ASP A 105 -14.05 -12.67 2.99
N ALA A 106 -14.18 -13.62 2.05
CA ALA A 106 -13.04 -14.29 1.45
C ALA A 106 -12.14 -13.33 0.64
N LEU A 107 -12.73 -12.38 -0.09
CA LEU A 107 -11.99 -11.35 -0.82
C LEU A 107 -11.31 -10.36 0.12
N GLN A 108 -11.92 -9.98 1.25
CA GLN A 108 -11.29 -9.16 2.27
C GLN A 108 -10.08 -9.89 2.89
N ASN A 109 -10.22 -11.17 3.22
CA ASN A 109 -9.11 -11.99 3.69
C ASN A 109 -7.98 -12.05 2.65
N GLY A 110 -8.32 -12.27 1.36
CA GLY A 110 -7.33 -12.24 0.28
C GLY A 110 -6.62 -10.88 0.16
N LYS A 111 -7.34 -9.78 0.29
CA LYS A 111 -6.77 -8.42 0.30
C LYS A 111 -5.82 -8.20 1.48
N ILE A 112 -6.12 -8.73 2.67
CA ILE A 112 -5.22 -8.68 3.83
C ILE A 112 -3.91 -9.42 3.52
N LYS A 113 -3.98 -10.62 2.94
CA LYS A 113 -2.79 -11.37 2.50
C LYS A 113 -1.98 -10.58 1.47
N ASN A 114 -2.66 -9.93 0.52
CA ASN A 114 -2.01 -9.07 -0.48
C ASN A 114 -1.32 -7.85 0.15
N LYS A 115 -1.91 -7.24 1.19
CA LYS A 115 -1.26 -6.17 1.95
C LYS A 115 0.01 -6.65 2.64
N VAL A 116 -0.01 -7.84 3.26
CA VAL A 116 1.19 -8.46 3.85
C VAL A 116 2.26 -8.68 2.77
N LEU A 117 1.88 -9.18 1.59
CA LEU A 117 2.78 -9.35 0.45
C LEU A 117 3.42 -8.03 0.01
N LYS A 118 2.62 -6.99 -0.22
CA LYS A 118 3.10 -5.66 -0.61
C LYS A 118 4.10 -5.09 0.40
N LEU A 119 3.68 -5.02 1.67
CA LEU A 119 4.46 -4.41 2.74
C LEU A 119 5.77 -5.17 3.00
N THR A 120 5.77 -6.50 2.88
CA THR A 120 6.99 -7.31 2.97
C THR A 120 7.96 -6.96 1.83
N GLY A 121 7.45 -6.84 0.60
CA GLY A 121 8.27 -6.42 -0.54
C GLY A 121 8.84 -5.01 -0.38
N GLU A 122 8.04 -4.09 0.17
CA GLU A 122 8.48 -2.72 0.46
C GLU A 122 9.55 -2.65 1.55
N VAL A 123 9.36 -3.32 2.68
CA VAL A 123 10.38 -3.42 3.74
C VAL A 123 11.66 -4.05 3.20
N GLN A 124 11.57 -5.10 2.36
CA GLN A 124 12.74 -5.71 1.75
C GLN A 124 13.48 -4.74 0.79
N ALA A 125 12.74 -3.98 -0.03
CA ALA A 125 13.34 -2.99 -0.92
C ALA A 125 14.08 -1.90 -0.12
N LEU A 126 13.48 -1.40 0.96
CA LEU A 126 14.10 -0.43 1.87
C LEU A 126 15.35 -1.02 2.54
N ASN A 127 15.31 -2.27 3.00
CA ASN A 127 16.48 -2.95 3.58
C ASN A 127 17.65 -3.07 2.59
N ILE A 128 17.35 -3.32 1.31
CA ILE A 128 18.37 -3.31 0.24
C ILE A 128 18.97 -1.92 0.09
N GLN A 129 18.13 -0.88 0.00
CA GLN A 129 18.58 0.51 -0.13
C GLN A 129 19.42 0.96 1.07
N ILE A 130 19.02 0.61 2.29
CA ILE A 130 19.78 0.89 3.52
C ILE A 130 21.16 0.22 3.45
N ALA A 131 21.23 -1.05 3.05
CA ALA A 131 22.50 -1.76 2.95
C ALA A 131 23.43 -1.11 1.92
N GLN A 132 22.89 -0.73 0.75
CA GLN A 132 23.64 -0.01 -0.30
C GLN A 132 24.12 1.37 0.19
N ALA A 133 23.25 2.13 0.86
CA ALA A 133 23.58 3.45 1.41
C ALA A 133 24.65 3.36 2.50
N LYS A 134 24.54 2.40 3.43
CA LYS A 134 25.56 2.13 4.46
C LYS A 134 26.90 1.75 3.84
N ALA A 135 26.91 0.88 2.83
CA ALA A 135 28.14 0.51 2.12
C ALA A 135 28.78 1.71 1.39
N ALA A 136 27.96 2.68 0.96
CA ALA A 136 28.41 3.93 0.36
C ALA A 136 28.76 5.03 1.39
N GLY A 137 28.59 4.77 2.69
CA GLY A 137 28.84 5.76 3.76
C GLY A 137 27.83 6.92 3.78
N LYS A 138 26.61 6.70 3.27
CA LYS A 138 25.51 7.68 3.28
C LYS A 138 24.67 7.56 4.55
N ASP A 139 24.02 8.66 4.93
CA ASP A 139 23.01 8.65 5.98
C ASP A 139 21.80 7.79 5.57
N THR A 140 21.23 7.08 6.53
CA THR A 140 20.09 6.18 6.35
C THR A 140 18.91 6.50 7.25
N SER A 141 18.97 7.59 8.01
CA SER A 141 17.95 7.94 9.01
C SER A 141 16.53 7.94 8.41
N ASP A 142 16.34 8.58 7.25
CA ASP A 142 15.04 8.60 6.55
C ASP A 142 14.55 7.21 6.10
N LEU A 143 15.48 6.35 5.67
CA LEU A 143 15.14 4.99 5.26
C LEU A 143 14.78 4.12 6.46
N GLU A 144 15.47 4.30 7.59
CA GLU A 144 15.20 3.58 8.83
C GLU A 144 13.87 4.01 9.46
N SER A 145 13.51 5.29 9.37
CA SER A 145 12.17 5.78 9.75
C SER A 145 11.08 5.15 8.89
N LYS A 146 11.24 5.16 7.56
CA LYS A 146 10.30 4.48 6.64
C LYS A 146 10.17 3.00 6.92
N VAL A 147 11.27 2.29 7.18
CA VAL A 147 11.20 0.88 7.58
C VAL A 147 10.37 0.71 8.85
N SER A 148 10.50 1.61 9.83
CA SER A 148 9.73 1.53 11.07
C SER A 148 8.23 1.76 10.86
N GLU A 149 7.87 2.74 10.01
CA GLU A 149 6.48 2.98 9.60
C GLU A 149 5.90 1.76 8.86
N GLU A 150 6.60 1.25 7.85
CA GLU A 150 6.15 0.12 7.05
C GLU A 150 6.13 -1.19 7.85
N GLN A 151 7.03 -1.37 8.81
CA GLN A 151 7.03 -2.50 9.72
C GLN A 151 5.82 -2.47 10.66
N THR A 152 5.37 -1.29 11.07
CA THR A 152 4.15 -1.13 11.89
C THR A 152 2.92 -1.55 11.09
N LYS A 153 2.80 -1.07 9.85
CA LYS A 153 1.73 -1.47 8.92
C LYS A 153 1.77 -2.97 8.63
N LEU A 154 2.95 -3.53 8.39
CA LEU A 154 3.15 -4.97 8.13
C LEU A 154 2.71 -5.81 9.32
N THR A 155 3.18 -5.47 10.52
CA THR A 155 2.85 -6.19 11.77
C THR A 155 1.34 -6.19 12.01
N LYS A 156 0.67 -5.07 11.78
CA LYS A 156 -0.78 -4.98 11.89
C LYS A 156 -1.50 -5.91 10.92
N ASN A 157 -1.10 -5.93 9.65
CA ASN A 157 -1.76 -6.79 8.64
C ASN A 157 -1.47 -8.28 8.87
N ILE A 158 -0.28 -8.62 9.37
CA ILE A 158 0.03 -9.99 9.82
C ILE A 158 -0.92 -10.40 10.95
N ALA A 159 -1.15 -9.53 11.94
CA ALA A 159 -2.08 -9.83 13.03
C ALA A 159 -3.53 -10.00 12.54
N LEU A 160 -3.96 -9.21 11.54
CA LEU A 160 -5.27 -9.37 10.92
C LEU A 160 -5.40 -10.71 10.18
N ASP A 161 -4.39 -11.10 9.39
CA ASP A 161 -4.36 -12.41 8.72
C ASP A 161 -4.39 -13.56 9.73
N GLN A 162 -3.60 -13.48 10.81
CA GLN A 162 -3.61 -14.46 11.90
C GLN A 162 -4.96 -14.53 12.63
N LYS A 163 -5.64 -13.40 12.82
CA LYS A 163 -6.99 -13.36 13.41
C LYS A 163 -8.02 -14.06 12.51
N ALA A 164 -7.83 -13.99 11.19
CA ALA A 164 -8.64 -14.69 10.20
C ALA A 164 -8.19 -16.14 9.96
N ALA A 165 -7.26 -16.68 10.76
CA ALA A 165 -6.69 -18.01 10.52
C ALA A 165 -7.76 -19.09 10.35
N GLY A 166 -7.61 -19.89 9.29
CA GLY A 166 -8.55 -20.96 8.96
C GLY A 166 -9.77 -20.52 8.15
N GLN A 167 -10.00 -19.21 7.98
CA GLN A 167 -11.05 -18.71 7.10
C GLN A 167 -10.63 -18.79 5.62
N PRO A 168 -11.58 -18.94 4.69
CA PRO A 168 -11.29 -18.86 3.26
C PRO A 168 -10.69 -17.50 2.88
N SER A 169 -9.73 -17.51 1.95
CA SER A 169 -9.19 -16.31 1.32
C SER A 169 -9.24 -16.47 -0.21
N LYS A 170 -9.57 -15.39 -0.92
CA LYS A 170 -9.74 -15.37 -2.37
C LYS A 170 -8.92 -14.25 -2.99
N GLY A 171 -8.08 -14.59 -3.95
CA GLY A 171 -7.29 -13.65 -4.73
C GLY A 171 -8.08 -13.03 -5.88
N VAL A 172 -7.43 -12.08 -6.54
CA VAL A 172 -7.95 -11.40 -7.74
C VAL A 172 -6.91 -11.53 -8.85
N THR A 173 -7.23 -12.32 -9.86
CA THR A 173 -6.46 -12.40 -11.10
C THR A 173 -7.49 -12.60 -12.21
N GLY A 174 -7.57 -11.66 -13.16
CA GLY A 174 -8.60 -11.55 -14.21
C GLY A 174 -9.38 -12.83 -14.54
N GLY A 175 -10.71 -12.76 -14.38
CA GLY A 175 -11.60 -13.92 -14.39
C GLY A 175 -11.48 -14.86 -15.59
N SER A 176 -11.22 -16.13 -15.32
CA SER A 176 -11.95 -17.28 -15.87
C SER A 176 -11.38 -18.58 -15.29
N SER A 177 -12.18 -19.27 -14.48
CA SER A 177 -12.25 -20.74 -14.42
C SER A 177 -13.52 -21.11 -13.66
N THR A 178 -14.59 -21.26 -14.44
CA THR A 178 -15.85 -21.90 -14.06
C THR A 178 -15.69 -23.40 -13.80
N ASN A 179 -16.71 -23.93 -13.10
CA ASN A 179 -17.23 -25.31 -12.97
C ASN A 179 -17.21 -25.71 -11.49
N ASP A 180 -18.30 -25.93 -10.77
CA ASP A 180 -19.70 -26.32 -11.04
C ASP A 180 -20.49 -25.95 -9.74
N ALA A 181 -21.81 -25.77 -9.62
CA ALA A 181 -22.97 -25.87 -10.48
C ALA A 181 -24.14 -25.19 -9.73
N ALA A 182 -24.97 -24.38 -10.41
CA ALA A 182 -26.40 -24.29 -10.16
C ALA A 182 -27.08 -23.46 -11.28
N VAL A 183 -27.66 -24.21 -12.20
CA VAL A 183 -28.54 -23.77 -13.28
C VAL A 183 -29.72 -22.94 -12.75
N SER A 184 -30.02 -21.81 -13.40
CA SER A 184 -31.38 -21.42 -13.75
C SER A 184 -31.39 -20.35 -14.85
N THR A 185 -32.03 -20.73 -15.95
CA THR A 185 -32.26 -20.05 -17.23
C THR A 185 -33.09 -18.77 -17.13
N LYS A 186 -32.89 -17.79 -18.03
CA LYS A 186 -33.76 -17.55 -19.22
C LYS A 186 -33.59 -16.16 -19.88
N ALA A 187 -33.23 -16.22 -21.16
CA ALA A 187 -33.61 -15.41 -22.34
C ALA A 187 -33.40 -13.89 -22.42
N SER A 188 -32.36 -13.53 -23.19
CA SER A 188 -32.34 -12.70 -24.41
C SER A 188 -33.66 -12.05 -24.89
N ALA A 189 -33.59 -10.74 -25.15
CA ALA A 189 -34.14 -10.14 -26.38
C ALA A 189 -33.37 -8.86 -26.76
N THR A 190 -32.75 -8.92 -27.93
CA THR A 190 -32.12 -7.83 -28.67
C THR A 190 -33.18 -7.01 -29.39
N SER A 191 -33.01 -5.68 -29.48
CA SER A 191 -33.36 -4.93 -30.70
C SER A 191 -32.79 -3.51 -30.67
N ALA A 192 -31.97 -3.22 -31.68
CA ALA A 192 -31.49 -1.91 -32.05
C ALA A 192 -32.59 -1.07 -32.72
N SER A 193 -32.49 0.26 -32.64
CA SER A 193 -32.85 1.14 -33.75
C SER A 193 -32.17 2.50 -33.63
N ALA A 194 -31.44 2.86 -34.67
CA ALA A 194 -30.88 4.19 -34.90
C ALA A 194 -31.95 5.19 -35.33
N THR A 195 -31.75 6.50 -35.08
CA THR A 195 -32.00 7.57 -36.07
C THR A 195 -31.19 8.81 -35.67
N ALA A 196 -30.58 9.42 -36.69
CA ALA A 196 -29.65 10.54 -36.62
C ALA A 196 -30.35 11.92 -36.55
N LYS A 197 -29.59 12.94 -36.11
CA LYS A 197 -29.03 14.04 -36.95
C LYS A 197 -29.12 15.44 -36.31
N ALA A 198 -27.92 15.97 -36.01
CA ALA A 198 -27.37 17.33 -36.16
C ALA A 198 -28.24 18.59 -35.89
N SER A 199 -27.66 19.56 -35.15
CA SER A 199 -27.13 20.79 -35.76
C SER A 199 -26.26 21.58 -34.78
N ALA A 200 -25.23 22.20 -35.35
CA ALA A 200 -24.17 22.97 -34.72
C ALA A 200 -24.59 24.41 -34.38
N THR A 201 -23.91 25.02 -33.40
CA THR A 201 -23.54 26.45 -33.45
C THR A 201 -22.12 26.63 -32.92
N LYS A 202 -21.25 27.13 -33.81
CA LYS A 202 -19.91 27.64 -33.53
C LYS A 202 -20.04 28.99 -32.83
N THR A 203 -19.21 29.26 -31.82
CA THR A 203 -18.73 30.62 -31.58
C THR A 203 -17.26 30.55 -31.21
N SER A 204 -16.49 31.29 -31.99
CA SER A 204 -15.04 31.30 -32.07
C SER A 204 -14.44 32.39 -31.19
N SER A 205 -13.35 32.03 -30.50
CA SER A 205 -12.11 32.78 -30.27
C SER A 205 -12.18 34.26 -29.84
N ALA A 206 -11.63 34.53 -28.65
CA ALA A 206 -10.74 35.67 -28.46
C ALA A 206 -9.61 35.27 -27.51
N ALA A 207 -8.41 35.16 -28.06
CA ALA A 207 -7.16 35.08 -27.33
C ALA A 207 -6.85 36.45 -26.70
N ALA A 208 -6.44 36.45 -25.43
CA ALA A 208 -5.67 37.54 -24.84
C ALA A 208 -4.42 36.92 -24.23
N SER A 209 -3.30 37.08 -24.92
CA SER A 209 -1.97 36.82 -24.38
C SER A 209 -1.45 38.06 -23.67
N ALA A 210 -0.62 37.79 -22.66
CA ALA A 210 0.29 38.67 -21.93
C ALA A 210 -0.33 39.58 -20.86
N THR A 211 -0.17 39.19 -19.59
CA THR A 211 1.04 39.60 -18.86
C THR A 211 1.47 38.46 -17.95
N ALA A 212 2.64 37.88 -18.19
CA ALA A 212 3.31 37.05 -17.22
C ALA A 212 3.76 37.98 -16.08
N ALA A 213 2.91 38.11 -15.05
CA ALA A 213 3.37 38.55 -13.76
C ALA A 213 4.20 37.39 -13.20
N ALA A 214 5.51 37.57 -13.11
CA ALA A 214 6.30 36.84 -12.14
C ALA A 214 5.73 37.19 -10.76
N SER A 215 4.75 36.41 -10.29
CA SER A 215 4.43 36.37 -8.88
C SER A 215 5.64 35.77 -8.21
N GLY A 216 6.54 36.61 -7.71
CA GLY A 216 7.53 36.12 -6.76
C GLY A 216 6.75 35.51 -5.60
N SER A 217 6.85 34.19 -5.44
CA SER A 217 6.37 33.53 -4.23
C SER A 217 7.04 34.21 -3.03
N ALA A 218 6.28 34.43 -1.97
CA ALA A 218 6.80 35.04 -0.76
C ALA A 218 7.79 34.07 -0.09
N ASP A 219 8.84 34.63 0.51
CA ASP A 219 9.78 33.86 1.32
C ASP A 219 9.04 33.16 2.48
N GLY A 220 9.21 31.84 2.55
CA GLY A 220 8.54 30.93 3.48
C GLY A 220 9.24 30.77 4.82
N SER A 221 10.44 31.36 4.99
CA SER A 221 11.25 31.21 6.21
C SER A 221 10.55 31.68 7.49
N SER A 222 9.50 32.51 7.37
CA SER A 222 8.70 33.01 8.49
C SER A 222 7.41 32.24 8.75
N ILE A 223 7.08 31.26 7.91
CA ILE A 223 5.89 30.42 8.07
C ILE A 223 6.11 29.45 9.23
N SER A 224 5.14 29.42 10.14
CA SER A 224 5.06 28.42 11.21
C SER A 224 3.84 27.55 10.95
N PHE A 225 4.05 26.23 10.92
CA PHE A 225 3.00 25.24 10.78
C PHE A 225 2.96 24.39 12.06
N PRO A 226 2.13 24.73 13.05
CA PRO A 226 2.15 24.06 14.34
C PRO A 226 1.59 22.63 14.23
N VAL A 227 2.20 21.69 14.96
CA VAL A 227 1.61 20.36 15.20
C VAL A 227 0.29 20.56 15.94
N GLN A 228 -0.76 19.89 15.47
CA GLN A 228 -2.07 19.87 16.09
C GLN A 228 -2.40 18.44 16.53
N ASP A 229 -3.16 18.30 17.61
CA ASP A 229 -3.71 17.00 18.00
C ASP A 229 -4.71 16.54 16.94
N TYR A 230 -4.81 15.22 16.72
CA TYR A 230 -5.69 14.66 15.68
C TYR A 230 -7.13 15.17 15.78
N ALA A 231 -7.66 15.31 16.99
CA ALA A 231 -9.01 15.82 17.23
C ALA A 231 -9.23 17.24 16.69
N ASP A 232 -8.17 18.05 16.58
CA ASP A 232 -8.26 19.46 16.21
C ASP A 232 -8.17 19.69 14.69
N PHE A 233 -7.57 18.77 13.93
CA PHE A 233 -7.40 18.92 12.47
C PHE A 233 -8.10 17.85 11.62
N GLN A 234 -8.71 16.83 12.24
CA GLN A 234 -9.45 15.81 11.51
C GLN A 234 -10.66 16.41 10.75
N ILE A 235 -11.03 15.78 9.63
CA ILE A 235 -12.08 16.25 8.71
C ILE A 235 -13.21 15.23 8.48
N SER A 236 -13.31 14.25 9.38
CA SER A 236 -14.07 13.01 9.20
C SER A 236 -15.53 13.12 9.58
N ASP A 237 -15.93 14.13 10.35
CA ASP A 237 -17.32 14.36 10.72
C ASP A 237 -18.12 15.14 9.67
N GLY A 238 -19.44 14.99 9.73
CA GLY A 238 -20.41 15.77 8.95
C GLY A 238 -20.95 14.99 7.75
N THR A 239 -20.59 15.42 6.55
CA THR A 239 -21.11 14.87 5.30
C THR A 239 -19.94 14.55 4.37
N ALA A 240 -20.04 13.46 3.62
CA ALA A 240 -19.04 13.11 2.60
C ALA A 240 -19.18 14.00 1.34
N GLY A 241 -18.12 14.05 0.54
CA GLY A 241 -18.07 14.73 -0.77
C GLY A 241 -17.29 16.04 -0.81
N ASP A 242 -16.78 16.52 0.33
CA ASP A 242 -15.99 17.75 0.44
C ASP A 242 -14.59 17.54 1.04
N ALA A 243 -14.13 16.29 1.18
CA ALA A 243 -12.89 15.97 1.88
C ALA A 243 -11.65 16.62 1.25
N GLU A 244 -11.62 16.75 -0.08
CA GLU A 244 -10.52 17.42 -0.80
C GLU A 244 -10.37 18.88 -0.35
N ALA A 245 -11.47 19.62 -0.28
CA ALA A 245 -11.45 21.03 0.12
C ALA A 245 -11.03 21.17 1.59
N GLN A 246 -11.55 20.30 2.46
CA GLN A 246 -11.21 20.31 3.89
C GLN A 246 -9.74 19.94 4.12
N ALA A 247 -9.21 18.94 3.42
CA ALA A 247 -7.81 18.55 3.52
C ALA A 247 -6.86 19.64 2.97
N ASN A 248 -7.24 20.31 1.87
CA ASN A 248 -6.48 21.43 1.34
C ASN A 248 -6.43 22.60 2.33
N ALA A 249 -7.54 22.89 3.02
CA ALA A 249 -7.58 23.93 4.05
C ALA A 249 -6.58 23.65 5.20
N VAL A 250 -6.32 22.37 5.51
CA VAL A 250 -5.36 21.97 6.56
C VAL A 250 -3.92 22.06 6.07
N PHE A 251 -3.59 21.48 4.91
CA PHE A 251 -2.19 21.28 4.52
C PHE A 251 -1.70 22.14 3.36
N VAL A 252 -2.59 22.60 2.48
CA VAL A 252 -2.21 23.26 1.21
C VAL A 252 -2.40 24.77 1.29
N ASP A 253 -3.60 25.20 1.66
CA ASP A 253 -3.98 26.62 1.70
C ASP A 253 -3.10 27.46 2.62
N PRO A 254 -2.62 26.96 3.79
CA PRO A 254 -1.70 27.72 4.65
C PRO A 254 -0.36 28.07 3.97
N LEU A 255 -0.01 27.37 2.88
CA LEU A 255 1.22 27.55 2.12
C LEU A 255 0.97 28.24 0.76
N ALA A 256 -0.24 28.71 0.50
CA ALA A 256 -0.59 29.34 -0.76
C ALA A 256 0.24 30.62 -1.02
N GLY A 257 0.93 30.65 -2.16
CA GLY A 257 1.78 31.78 -2.55
C GLY A 257 3.13 31.86 -1.83
N VAL A 258 3.48 30.83 -1.04
CA VAL A 258 4.79 30.70 -0.38
C VAL A 258 5.76 29.92 -1.26
N ASP A 259 7.04 30.29 -1.22
CA ASP A 259 8.10 29.51 -1.83
C ASP A 259 8.44 28.30 -0.93
N LEU A 260 7.99 27.11 -1.33
CA LEU A 260 8.17 25.87 -0.58
C LEU A 260 9.65 25.53 -0.34
N ALA A 261 10.57 25.96 -1.23
CA ALA A 261 11.99 25.70 -1.08
C ALA A 261 12.62 26.47 0.09
N THR A 262 11.98 27.56 0.53
CA THR A 262 12.46 28.44 1.59
C THR A 262 11.82 28.18 2.95
N LEU A 263 10.87 27.25 3.02
CA LEU A 263 10.26 26.83 4.28
C LEU A 263 11.31 26.26 5.23
N ASP A 264 11.15 26.55 6.53
CA ASP A 264 11.92 25.88 7.57
C ASP A 264 11.65 24.35 7.54
N ASP A 265 12.65 23.54 7.87
CA ASP A 265 12.52 22.07 7.87
C ASP A 265 11.42 21.60 8.84
N SER A 266 11.21 22.32 9.95
CA SER A 266 10.16 22.03 10.93
C SER A 266 8.74 22.05 10.33
N VAL A 267 8.50 22.78 9.24
CA VAL A 267 7.20 22.77 8.57
C VAL A 267 6.88 21.39 8.01
N ALA A 268 7.84 20.79 7.29
CA ALA A 268 7.66 19.46 6.72
C ALA A 268 7.57 18.38 7.83
N GLU A 269 8.39 18.49 8.87
CA GLU A 269 8.37 17.57 10.03
C GLU A 269 7.04 17.62 10.80
N ASN A 270 6.49 18.82 11.01
CA ASN A 270 5.21 18.98 11.71
C ASN A 270 4.04 18.44 10.87
N MET A 271 4.08 18.63 9.54
CA MET A 271 3.09 18.05 8.64
C MET A 271 3.17 16.52 8.59
N GLU A 272 4.39 15.95 8.61
CA GLU A 272 4.62 14.50 8.71
C GLU A 272 4.02 13.95 10.00
N THR A 273 4.28 14.60 11.13
CA THR A 273 3.72 14.23 12.44
C THR A 273 2.18 14.22 12.42
N MET A 274 1.56 15.23 11.81
CA MET A 274 0.10 15.28 11.68
C MET A 274 -0.42 14.20 10.72
N ARG A 275 0.27 13.91 9.61
CA ARG A 275 -0.08 12.82 8.71
C ARG A 275 -0.03 11.46 9.43
N GLU A 276 1.01 11.20 10.21
CA GLU A 276 1.16 9.98 11.00
C GLU A 276 0.07 9.82 12.06
N ALA A 277 -0.40 10.92 12.65
CA ALA A 277 -1.55 10.91 13.55
C ALA A 277 -2.83 10.50 12.82
N ALA A 278 -3.06 10.99 11.59
CA ALA A 278 -4.19 10.56 10.76
C ALA A 278 -4.07 9.08 10.32
N GLU A 279 -2.86 8.59 10.05
CA GLU A 279 -2.58 7.18 9.80
C GLU A 279 -2.89 6.29 11.01
N SER A 280 -2.46 6.73 12.19
CA SER A 280 -2.73 6.06 13.46
C SER A 280 -4.24 6.03 13.74
N ALA A 281 -4.96 7.12 13.49
CA ALA A 281 -6.42 7.15 13.63
C ALA A 281 -7.13 6.18 12.67
N GLU A 282 -6.68 6.06 11.40
CA GLU A 282 -7.21 5.07 10.46
C GLU A 282 -7.09 3.66 11.06
N THR A 283 -5.95 3.39 11.68
CA THR A 283 -5.60 2.05 12.11
C THR A 283 -6.17 1.67 13.47
N ASP A 284 -6.08 2.56 14.44
CA ASP A 284 -6.35 2.27 15.85
C ASP A 284 -7.75 2.71 16.29
N LEU A 285 -8.38 3.63 15.55
CA LEU A 285 -9.66 4.20 15.91
C LEU A 285 -10.75 3.82 14.90
N PHE A 286 -10.55 4.11 13.61
CA PHE A 286 -11.55 3.81 12.58
C PHE A 286 -11.80 2.32 12.39
N ASN A 287 -10.75 1.50 12.24
CA ASN A 287 -10.94 0.08 12.01
C ASN A 287 -11.74 -0.59 13.15
N PRO A 288 -11.38 -0.43 14.45
CA PRO A 288 -12.18 -1.02 15.52
C PRO A 288 -13.59 -0.44 15.62
N ALA A 289 -13.78 0.86 15.35
CA ALA A 289 -15.10 1.49 15.41
C ALA A 289 -16.03 0.94 14.32
N ILE A 290 -15.53 0.78 13.09
CA ILE A 290 -16.29 0.19 11.98
C ILE A 290 -16.63 -1.27 12.27
N ASP A 291 -15.67 -2.06 12.77
CA ASP A 291 -15.87 -3.46 13.14
C ASP A 291 -16.95 -3.64 14.23
N ALA A 292 -17.10 -2.65 15.12
CA ALA A 292 -18.07 -2.67 16.21
C ALA A 292 -19.45 -2.11 15.81
N ALA A 293 -19.54 -1.36 14.72
CA ALA A 293 -20.76 -0.72 14.26
C ALA A 293 -21.55 -1.60 13.29
N SER A 294 -22.81 -1.21 13.03
CA SER A 294 -23.63 -1.84 12.00
C SER A 294 -24.63 -0.86 11.40
N GLY A 295 -25.13 -1.15 10.20
CA GLY A 295 -26.07 -0.30 9.48
C GLY A 295 -25.50 1.10 9.22
N ASP A 296 -26.36 2.11 9.29
CA ASP A 296 -26.04 3.51 8.98
C ASP A 296 -24.84 4.05 9.77
N GLU A 297 -24.58 3.55 10.98
CA GLU A 297 -23.41 3.96 11.76
C GLU A 297 -22.10 3.43 11.17
N ALA A 298 -22.09 2.17 10.71
CA ALA A 298 -20.91 1.60 10.05
C ALA A 298 -20.64 2.31 8.72
N ASP A 299 -21.69 2.66 7.97
CA ASP A 299 -21.57 3.40 6.72
C ASP A 299 -21.03 4.82 6.96
N ALA A 300 -21.52 5.52 7.99
CA ALA A 300 -21.02 6.84 8.36
C ALA A 300 -19.54 6.80 8.81
N LEU A 301 -19.14 5.77 9.55
CA LEU A 301 -17.74 5.58 9.95
C LEU A 301 -16.83 5.23 8.76
N GLN A 302 -17.34 4.47 7.78
CA GLN A 302 -16.61 4.20 6.53
C GLN A 302 -16.38 5.48 5.73
N ASN A 303 -17.41 6.32 5.62
CA ASN A 303 -17.31 7.64 5.00
C ASN A 303 -16.29 8.52 5.73
N GLY A 304 -16.34 8.57 7.07
CA GLY A 304 -15.35 9.30 7.87
C GLY A 304 -13.93 8.81 7.64
N LYS A 305 -13.73 7.49 7.54
CA LYS A 305 -12.43 6.89 7.22
C LYS A 305 -11.94 7.29 5.82
N ILE A 306 -12.83 7.40 4.83
CA ILE A 306 -12.48 7.87 3.48
C ILE A 306 -11.99 9.32 3.56
N LYS A 307 -12.68 10.20 4.29
CA LYS A 307 -12.23 11.59 4.50
C LYS A 307 -10.87 11.64 5.20
N ASN A 308 -10.66 10.80 6.21
CA ASN A 308 -9.35 10.70 6.88
C ASN A 308 -8.23 10.24 5.95
N LYS A 309 -8.50 9.34 5.00
CA LYS A 309 -7.52 8.96 3.97
C LYS A 309 -7.19 10.11 3.04
N VAL A 310 -8.18 10.90 2.62
CA VAL A 310 -7.94 12.12 1.82
C VAL A 310 -7.06 13.09 2.61
N LEU A 311 -7.36 13.32 3.89
CA LEU A 311 -6.54 14.15 4.79
C LEU A 311 -5.08 13.68 4.84
N LYS A 312 -4.87 12.39 5.12
CA LYS A 312 -3.53 11.77 5.20
C LYS A 312 -2.76 11.94 3.88
N LEU A 313 -3.36 11.57 2.76
CA LEU A 313 -2.69 11.60 1.45
C LEU A 313 -2.42 13.02 0.96
N THR A 314 -3.30 13.99 1.28
CA THR A 314 -3.03 15.41 1.00
C THR A 314 -1.82 15.91 1.80
N GLY A 315 -1.71 15.55 3.08
CA GLY A 315 -0.53 15.85 3.89
C GLY A 315 0.75 15.25 3.30
N GLU A 316 0.70 13.98 2.90
CA GLU A 316 1.83 13.26 2.29
C GLU A 316 2.31 13.90 0.98
N VAL A 317 1.38 14.15 0.06
CA VAL A 317 1.68 14.80 -1.22
C VAL A 317 2.26 16.20 -1.01
N GLN A 318 1.75 16.96 -0.03
CA GLN A 318 2.25 18.30 0.25
C GLN A 318 3.66 18.27 0.86
N VAL A 319 3.95 17.34 1.77
CA VAL A 319 5.31 17.12 2.28
C VAL A 319 6.27 16.76 1.14
N LEU A 320 5.87 15.86 0.24
CA LEU A 320 6.69 15.50 -0.92
C LEU A 320 6.93 16.70 -1.86
N LYS A 321 5.94 17.58 -2.06
CA LYS A 321 6.11 18.83 -2.82
C LYS A 321 7.11 19.78 -2.17
N ILE A 322 7.12 19.89 -0.84
CA ILE A 322 8.13 20.68 -0.11
C ILE A 322 9.52 20.07 -0.32
N LYS A 323 9.66 18.76 -0.13
CA LYS A 323 10.92 18.03 -0.36
C LYS A 323 11.43 18.21 -1.80
N LEU A 324 10.53 18.11 -2.78
CA LEU A 324 10.83 18.35 -4.20
C LEU A 324 11.36 19.77 -4.43
N ALA A 325 10.68 20.80 -3.91
CA ALA A 325 11.09 22.19 -4.10
C ALA A 325 12.48 22.46 -3.51
N LYS A 326 12.78 21.89 -2.33
CA LYS A 326 14.10 21.99 -1.70
C LYS A 326 15.18 21.25 -2.49
N ALA A 327 14.90 20.05 -2.99
CA ALA A 327 15.82 19.29 -3.86
C ALA A 327 16.11 20.04 -5.17
N GLN A 328 15.08 20.62 -5.80
CA GLN A 328 15.25 21.44 -7.00
C GLN A 328 16.11 22.69 -6.75
N ALA A 329 15.91 23.36 -5.61
CA ALA A 329 16.68 24.56 -5.25
C ALA A 329 18.16 24.26 -4.93
N SER A 330 18.44 23.06 -4.40
CA SER A 330 19.81 22.58 -4.13
C SER A 330 20.49 21.93 -5.35
N GLY A 331 19.72 21.60 -6.39
CA GLY A 331 20.22 20.94 -7.59
C GLY A 331 20.38 19.42 -7.45
N ASP A 332 19.68 18.82 -6.50
CA ASP A 332 19.64 17.38 -6.27
C ASP A 332 18.79 16.64 -7.32
N ASP A 333 18.98 15.33 -7.45
CA ASP A 333 18.14 14.48 -8.30
C ASP A 333 16.74 14.34 -7.70
N THR A 334 15.73 14.62 -8.50
CA THR A 334 14.32 14.67 -8.09
C THR A 334 13.49 13.49 -8.54
N SER A 335 14.05 12.60 -9.37
CA SER A 335 13.31 11.54 -10.06
C SER A 335 12.50 10.67 -9.09
N ASP A 336 13.12 10.16 -8.03
CA ASP A 336 12.45 9.35 -7.00
C ASP A 336 11.34 10.11 -6.25
N ILE A 337 11.46 11.43 -6.10
CA ILE A 337 10.46 12.26 -5.41
C ILE A 337 9.27 12.50 -6.35
N GLU A 338 9.53 12.77 -7.62
CA GLU A 338 8.51 12.99 -8.65
C GLU A 338 7.68 11.71 -8.90
N ASP A 339 8.33 10.54 -8.91
CA ASP A 339 7.64 9.25 -9.02
C ASP A 339 6.73 9.01 -7.81
N LYS A 340 7.22 9.24 -6.58
CA LYS A 340 6.41 9.13 -5.35
C LYS A 340 5.24 10.10 -5.32
N ILE A 341 5.44 11.34 -5.75
CA ILE A 341 4.34 12.31 -5.87
C ILE A 341 3.28 11.77 -6.82
N SER A 342 3.68 11.17 -7.94
CA SER A 342 2.75 10.62 -8.93
C SER A 342 1.95 9.42 -8.36
N GLU A 343 2.63 8.52 -7.64
CA GLU A 343 2.01 7.39 -6.94
C GLU A 343 1.00 7.87 -5.89
N GLU A 344 1.42 8.74 -4.98
CA GLU A 344 0.57 9.23 -3.89
C GLU A 344 -0.56 10.13 -4.40
N GLN A 345 -0.34 10.91 -5.46
CA GLN A 345 -1.40 11.68 -6.11
C GLN A 345 -2.46 10.76 -6.73
N THR A 346 -2.07 9.59 -7.25
CA THR A 346 -3.03 8.60 -7.78
C THR A 346 -3.90 8.02 -6.66
N LYS A 347 -3.29 7.69 -5.53
CA LYS A 347 -4.01 7.25 -4.32
C LYS A 347 -4.94 8.33 -3.79
N LEU A 348 -4.47 9.58 -3.73
CA LEU A 348 -5.27 10.74 -3.30
C LEU A 348 -6.48 10.95 -4.21
N ASN A 349 -6.27 10.99 -5.53
CA ASN A 349 -7.34 11.16 -6.52
C ASN A 349 -8.39 10.04 -6.42
N THR A 350 -7.95 8.81 -6.18
CA THR A 350 -8.86 7.67 -5.99
C THR A 350 -9.77 7.88 -4.78
N ASN A 351 -9.20 8.26 -3.62
CA ASN A 351 -10.00 8.48 -2.41
C ASN A 351 -10.87 9.73 -2.49
N ILE A 352 -10.44 10.79 -3.19
CA ILE A 352 -11.27 11.96 -3.50
C ILE A 352 -12.47 11.54 -4.36
N ALA A 353 -12.27 10.69 -5.36
CA ALA A 353 -13.37 10.20 -6.20
C ALA A 353 -14.35 9.34 -5.38
N THR A 354 -13.84 8.51 -4.46
CA THR A 354 -14.67 7.74 -3.53
C THR A 354 -15.48 8.66 -2.61
N ASP A 355 -14.85 9.66 -1.97
CA ASP A 355 -15.56 10.64 -1.14
C ASP A 355 -16.68 11.36 -1.92
N LYS A 356 -16.38 11.81 -3.15
CA LYS A 356 -17.37 12.45 -4.04
C LYS A 356 -18.49 11.51 -4.47
N ALA A 357 -18.25 10.21 -4.57
CA ALA A 357 -19.29 9.23 -4.88
C ALA A 357 -20.31 9.09 -3.74
N HIS A 358 -19.89 9.34 -2.50
CA HIS A 358 -20.71 9.37 -1.29
C HIS A 358 -21.21 10.78 -0.94
N ALA A 359 -21.14 11.74 -1.88
CA ALA A 359 -21.51 13.11 -1.60
C ALA A 359 -22.95 13.23 -1.07
N GLY A 360 -23.08 13.82 0.12
CA GLY A 360 -24.37 13.96 0.82
C GLY A 360 -24.65 12.88 1.88
N ASP A 361 -23.89 11.77 1.88
CA ASP A 361 -24.03 10.73 2.89
C ASP A 361 -23.46 11.19 4.24
N PRO A 362 -24.02 10.73 5.37
CA PRO A 362 -23.44 11.00 6.69
C PRO A 362 -22.00 10.51 6.79
N SER A 363 -21.17 11.28 7.50
CA SER A 363 -19.77 10.96 7.78
C SER A 363 -19.50 11.15 9.27
N LYS A 364 -18.79 10.20 9.90
CA LYS A 364 -18.54 10.18 11.34
C LYS A 364 -17.05 9.97 11.63
N GLY A 365 -16.48 10.86 12.42
CA GLY A 365 -15.13 10.76 12.97
C GLY A 365 -15.05 9.84 14.18
N VAL A 366 -13.81 9.66 14.68
CA VAL A 366 -13.46 8.73 15.77
C VAL A 366 -12.59 9.38 16.85
N ALA A 367 -12.42 10.70 16.78
CA ALA A 367 -11.61 11.49 17.69
C ALA A 367 -12.46 12.14 18.80
#